data_AF-A0AAV4AUN3-F1
#
_entry.id   AF-A0AAV4AUN3-F1
#
_cell.length_a   1.000
_cell.length_b   1.000
_cell.length_c   1.000
_cell.angle_alpha   90.00
_cell.angle_beta   90.00
_cell.angle_gamma   90.00
#
_symmetry.space_group_name_H-M   'P 1'
#
loop_
_entity.id
_entity.type
_entity.pdbx_description
1 polymer ?
#
loop_
_entity_poly.entity_id
_entity_poly.type
_entity_poly.pdbx_seq_one_letter_code
_entity_poly.pdbx_strand_id
1 'polypeptide(L)'
;MIRELLNTKLASFLLSYRNAPHSTTNESHNILIFGRRLRTHFDLIRPDITSKVAANLQQQAKAHSQANMRNLHREDTVLACDYRGHQR
;
A
#
# COMPACT_ATOMS: atom_id res chain seq x y z
N MET A 1 29.92 25.03 16.53
CA MET A 1 29.20 23.91 17.19
C MET A 1 27.69 24.20 17.35
N ILE A 2 27.27 25.29 18.00
CA ILE A 2 25.84 25.57 18.26
C ILE A 2 25.03 25.87 16.98
N ARG A 3 25.60 26.60 16.01
CA ARG A 3 24.93 26.90 14.72
C ARG A 3 24.61 25.65 13.90
N GLU A 4 25.53 24.69 13.84
CA GLU A 4 25.33 23.41 13.12
C GLU A 4 24.19 22.59 13.73
N LEU A 5 24.13 22.53 15.07
CA LEU A 5 23.06 21.84 15.78
C LEU A 5 21.68 22.47 15.51
N LEU A 6 21.60 23.81 15.48
CA LEU A 6 20.37 24.52 15.19
C LEU A 6 19.89 24.28 13.76
N ASN A 7 20.79 24.36 12.78
CA ASN A 7 20.48 24.09 11.38
C ASN A 7 19.97 22.67 11.19
N THR A 8 20.59 21.69 11.86
CA THR A 8 20.18 20.28 11.79
C THR A 8 18.80 20.05 12.41
N LYS A 9 18.51 20.68 13.55
CA LYS A 9 17.19 20.63 14.18
C LYS A 9 16.12 21.29 13.30
N LEU A 10 16.43 22.44 12.72
CA LEU A 10 15.54 23.15 11.81
C LEU A 10 15.25 22.31 10.56
N ALA A 11 16.27 21.70 9.96
CA ALA A 11 16.11 20.82 8.81
C ALA A 11 15.21 19.62 9.14
N SER A 12 15.41 19.01 10.32
CA SER A 12 14.59 17.89 10.81
C SER A 12 13.13 18.31 11.01
N PHE A 13 12.90 19.47 11.63
CA PHE A 13 11.56 20.04 11.83
C PHE A 13 10.86 20.30 10.49
N LEU A 14 11.54 20.99 9.56
CA LEU A 14 10.99 21.32 8.25
C LEU A 14 10.70 20.08 7.41
N LEU A 15 11.51 19.03 7.54
CA LEU A 15 11.24 17.75 6.89
C LEU A 15 9.95 17.11 7.42
N SER A 16 9.78 17.04 8.75
CA SER A 16 8.57 16.49 9.37
C SER A 16 7.32 17.30 9.01
N TYR A 17 7.41 18.63 9.08
CA TYR A 17 6.31 19.54 8.73
C TYR A 17 5.83 19.34 7.29
N ARG A 18 6.76 19.17 6.34
CA ARG A 18 6.41 18.98 4.91
C ARG A 18 5.75 17.64 4.60
N ASN A 19 6.02 16.62 5.42
CA ASN A 19 5.47 15.28 5.24
C ASN A 19 4.15 15.05 6.02
N ALA A 20 3.82 15.93 6.96
CA ALA A 20 2.57 15.86 7.71
C ALA A 20 1.39 16.36 6.84
N PRO A 21 0.21 15.71 6.91
CA PRO A 21 -0.99 16.19 6.24
C PRO A 21 -1.44 17.52 6.87
N HIS A 22 -1.85 18.46 6.03
CA HIS A 22 -2.35 19.76 6.50
C HIS A 22 -3.84 19.65 6.89
N SER A 23 -4.23 20.31 7.99
CA SER A 23 -5.56 20.12 8.60
C SER A 23 -6.73 20.49 7.68
N THR A 24 -6.56 21.46 6.79
CA THR A 24 -7.66 21.93 5.92
C THR A 24 -7.71 21.23 4.57
N THR A 25 -6.57 20.78 4.04
CA THR A 25 -6.48 20.18 2.71
C THR A 25 -6.35 18.66 2.75
N ASN A 26 -6.05 18.09 3.92
CA ASN A 26 -5.73 16.68 4.17
C ASN A 26 -4.54 16.11 3.36
N GLU A 27 -3.98 16.91 2.45
CA GLU A 27 -2.78 16.62 1.69
C GLU A 27 -1.53 17.13 2.40
N SER A 28 -0.40 16.45 2.24
CA SER A 28 0.89 16.91 2.76
C SER A 28 1.50 18.00 1.88
N HIS A 29 2.19 18.97 2.49
CA HIS A 29 2.79 20.10 1.77
C HIS A 29 3.75 19.66 0.65
N ASN A 30 4.46 18.54 0.83
CA ASN A 30 5.34 18.00 -0.21
C ASN A 30 4.58 17.61 -1.49
N ILE A 31 3.34 17.12 -1.39
CA ILE A 31 2.49 16.77 -2.53
C ILE A 31 2.05 18.05 -3.22
N LEU A 32 1.66 19.07 -2.45
CA LEU A 32 1.22 20.35 -3.01
C LEU A 32 2.33 21.10 -3.75
N ILE A 33 3.56 21.06 -3.22
CA ILE A 33 4.71 21.77 -3.80
C ILE A 33 5.38 20.97 -4.93
N PHE A 34 5.56 19.66 -4.74
CA PHE A 34 6.38 18.85 -5.64
C PHE A 34 5.57 17.88 -6.51
N GLY A 35 4.25 17.77 -6.30
CA GLY A 35 3.40 16.81 -6.99
C GLY A 35 3.67 15.34 -6.62
N ARG A 36 4.52 15.08 -5.62
CA ARG A 36 4.89 13.72 -5.19
C ARG A 36 5.28 13.68 -3.73
N ARG A 37 5.15 12.50 -3.13
CA ARG A 37 5.67 12.26 -1.77
C ARG A 37 7.19 12.14 -1.81
N LEU A 38 7.88 12.88 -0.94
CA LEU A 38 9.33 12.75 -0.79
C LEU A 38 9.64 11.44 -0.05
N ARG A 39 10.65 10.69 -0.53
CA ARG A 39 11.09 9.46 0.10
C ARG A 39 11.96 9.81 1.32
N THR A 40 11.53 9.33 2.49
CA THR A 40 12.22 9.52 3.77
C THR A 40 12.83 8.22 4.29
N HIS A 41 13.66 8.29 5.33
CA HIS A 41 14.18 7.09 5.99
C HIS A 41 13.05 6.18 6.54
N PHE A 42 11.94 6.75 6.99
CA PHE A 42 10.77 5.97 7.41
C PHE A 42 10.12 5.20 6.25
N ASP A 43 10.14 5.75 5.04
CA ASP A 43 9.66 5.04 3.85
C ASP A 43 10.58 3.87 3.44
N LEU A 44 11.85 3.86 3.88
CA LEU A 44 12.76 2.73 3.69
C LEU A 44 12.45 1.58 4.65
N ILE A 45 12.03 1.92 5.88
CA ILE A 45 11.67 0.94 6.91
C ILE A 45 10.29 0.33 6.59
N ARG A 46 9.39 1.10 5.98
CA ARG A 46 8.08 0.61 5.59
C ARG A 46 8.25 -0.50 4.55
N PRO A 47 7.81 -1.75 4.83
CA PRO A 47 7.88 -2.81 3.84
C PRO A 47 7.02 -2.45 2.63
N ASP A 48 7.53 -2.76 1.43
CA ASP A 48 6.80 -2.55 0.19
C ASP A 48 5.68 -3.57 0.05
N ILE A 49 4.56 -3.28 0.74
CA ILE A 49 3.34 -4.08 0.68
C ILE A 49 2.76 -4.12 -0.72
N THR A 50 2.93 -3.06 -1.51
CA THR A 50 2.41 -2.95 -2.87
C THR A 50 3.08 -3.96 -3.79
N SER A 51 4.42 -4.06 -3.74
CA SER A 51 5.16 -5.06 -4.49
C SER A 51 4.84 -6.48 -4.03
N LYS A 52 4.67 -6.70 -2.72
CA LYS A 52 4.27 -8.03 -2.20
C LYS A 52 2.89 -8.45 -2.68
N VAL A 53 1.90 -7.55 -2.64
CA VAL A 53 0.55 -7.81 -3.13
C VAL A 53 0.56 -8.06 -4.63
N ALA A 54 1.28 -7.24 -5.41
CA ALA A 54 1.40 -7.44 -6.86
C ALA A 54 2.01 -8.80 -7.21
N ALA A 55 3.07 -9.22 -6.51
CA ALA A 55 3.69 -10.52 -6.68
C ALA A 55 2.71 -11.67 -6.38
N ASN A 56 1.97 -11.57 -5.27
CA ASN A 56 0.97 -12.56 -4.88
C ASN A 56 -0.17 -12.67 -5.91
N LEU A 57 -0.69 -11.53 -6.38
CA LEU A 57 -1.72 -11.50 -7.42
C LEU A 57 -1.22 -12.13 -8.73
N GLN A 58 0.04 -11.86 -9.10
CA GLN A 58 0.64 -12.47 -10.28
C GLN A 58 0.80 -13.99 -10.13
N GLN A 59 1.18 -14.48 -8.94
CA GLN A 59 1.24 -15.91 -8.65
C GLN A 59 -0.14 -16.57 -8.71
N GLN A 60 -1.16 -15.93 -8.12
CA GLN A 60 -2.55 -16.41 -8.19
C GLN A 60 -3.05 -16.48 -9.64
N ALA A 61 -2.78 -15.45 -10.44
CA ALA A 61 -3.14 -15.42 -11.85
C ALA A 61 -2.46 -16.57 -12.63
N LYS A 62 -1.17 -16.82 -12.38
CA LYS A 62 -0.45 -17.95 -12.99
C LYS A 62 -1.05 -19.30 -12.57
N ALA A 63 -1.28 -19.50 -11.27
CA ALA A 63 -1.86 -20.75 -10.76
C ALA A 63 -3.27 -21.01 -11.33
N HIS A 64 -4.12 -19.97 -11.42
CA HIS A 64 -5.44 -20.09 -12.03
C HIS A 64 -5.39 -20.28 -13.54
N SER A 65 -4.43 -19.67 -14.25
CA SER A 65 -4.27 -19.85 -15.71
C SER A 65 -3.81 -21.26 -16.09
N GLN A 66 -3.11 -21.96 -15.19
CA GLN A 66 -2.67 -23.34 -15.38
C GLN A 66 -3.69 -24.37 -14.86
N ALA A 67 -4.70 -23.93 -14.11
CA ALA A 67 -5.79 -24.81 -13.70
C ALA A 67 -6.64 -25.16 -14.93
N ASN A 68 -7.00 -26.44 -15.07
CA ASN A 68 -7.92 -26.87 -16.11
C ASN A 68 -9.20 -26.03 -16.02
N MET A 69 -9.44 -25.21 -17.06
CA MET A 69 -10.62 -24.38 -17.16
C MET A 69 -11.84 -25.32 -17.23
N ARG A 70 -12.61 -25.37 -16.14
CA ARG A 70 -13.84 -26.16 -16.10
C ARG A 70 -14.91 -25.41 -16.89
N ASN A 71 -15.23 -25.89 -18.07
CA ASN A 71 -16.37 -25.42 -18.83
C ASN A 71 -17.64 -25.96 -18.18
N LEU A 72 -18.45 -25.08 -17.60
CA LEU A 72 -19.75 -25.41 -17.05
C LEU A 72 -20.80 -25.26 -18.14
N HIS A 73 -21.64 -26.27 -18.31
CA HIS A 73 -22.77 -26.25 -19.22
C HIS A 73 -24.08 -26.13 -18.44
N ARG A 74 -25.12 -25.62 -19.13
CA ARG A 74 -26.47 -25.62 -18.58
C ARG A 74 -26.85 -27.09 -18.34
N GLU A 75 -27.45 -27.38 -17.17
CA GLU A 75 -27.76 -28.71 -16.63
C GLU A 75 -26.64 -29.44 -15.85
N ASP A 76 -25.45 -28.84 -15.67
CA ASP A 76 -24.41 -29.44 -14.81
C ASP A 76 -24.79 -29.37 -13.32
N THR A 77 -24.80 -30.51 -12.64
CA THR A 77 -24.97 -30.57 -11.18
C THR A 77 -23.71 -30.05 -10.48
N VAL A 78 -23.80 -28.88 -9.86
CA VAL A 78 -22.71 -28.25 -9.11
C VAL A 78 -22.98 -28.25 -7.61
N LEU A 79 -21.92 -28.36 -6.80
CA LEU A 79 -22.01 -28.21 -5.36
C LEU A 79 -22.00 -26.72 -4.99
N ALA A 80 -23.02 -26.25 -4.29
CA ALA A 80 -23.05 -24.91 -3.72
C ALA A 80 -22.80 -25.00 -2.21
N CYS A 81 -21.71 -24.41 -1.74
CA CYS A 81 -21.44 -24.25 -0.31
C CYS A 81 -22.06 -22.95 0.18
N ASP A 82 -22.89 -23.04 1.23
CA ASP A 82 -23.36 -21.86 1.97
C ASP A 82 -22.35 -21.50 3.06
N TYR A 83 -21.79 -20.29 2.99
CA TYR A 83 -20.76 -19.79 3.91
C TYR A 83 -21.32 -19.06 5.14
N ARG A 84 -22.64 -19.03 5.33
CA ARG A 84 -23.29 -18.33 6.45
C ARG A 84 -23.22 -19.10 7.78
N GLY A 85 -22.57 -20.27 7.83
CA GLY A 85 -22.69 -21.25 8.92
C GLY A 85 -21.46 -21.50 9.80
N HIS A 86 -20.56 -20.52 10.03
CA HIS A 86 -19.46 -20.69 10.99
C HIS A 86 -19.34 -19.54 11.99
N GLN A 87 -20.13 -19.65 13.06
CA GLN A 87 -19.79 -19.11 14.39
C GLN A 87 -20.08 -20.18 15.44
N ARG A 88 -19.06 -20.96 15.84
CA ARG A 88 -18.92 -21.57 17.16
C ARG A 88 -17.43 -21.73 17.47
#